data_AF-A0A2N6EJ01-F1
#
_entry.id   AF-A0A2N6EJ01-F1
#
_cell.length_a   1.000
_cell.length_b   1.000
_cell.length_c   1.000
_cell.angle_alpha   90.00
_cell.angle_beta   90.00
_cell.angle_gamma   90.00
#
_symmetry.space_group_name_H-M   'P 1'
#
loop_
_entity.id
_entity.type
_entity.pdbx_description
1 polymer ?
#
loop_
_entity_poly.entity_id
_entity_poly.type
_entity_poly.pdbx_seq_one_letter_code
_entity_poly.pdbx_strand_id
1 'polypeptide(L)'
;MIWTLDLLILLLVVICAIAAISVKDLLSATIIFGVYSFLMCLLWAEMGAVDVAFTEATVGAGVSTVLFIAAILHTSRRSKD
;
A
#
# COMPACT_ATOMS: atom_id res chain seq x y z
N MET A 1 -15.48 -14.67 -0.70
CA MET A 1 -15.14 -14.96 -2.11
C MET A 1 -16.21 -14.44 -3.07
N ILE A 2 -16.25 -13.13 -3.23
CA ILE A 2 -17.04 -12.38 -4.19
C ILE A 2 -16.05 -11.93 -5.27
N TRP A 3 -15.84 -12.79 -6.27
CA TRP A 3 -14.99 -12.57 -7.44
C TRP A 3 -15.03 -11.16 -8.07
N THR A 4 -16.21 -10.51 -8.13
CA THR A 4 -16.34 -9.13 -8.63
C THR A 4 -15.60 -8.12 -7.75
N LEU A 5 -15.65 -8.31 -6.44
CA LEU A 5 -14.95 -7.48 -5.47
C LEU A 5 -13.44 -7.76 -5.51
N ASP A 6 -13.02 -9.02 -5.69
CA ASP A 6 -11.60 -9.38 -5.86
C ASP A 6 -10.99 -8.68 -7.06
N LEU A 7 -11.66 -8.75 -8.22
CA LEU A 7 -11.23 -8.08 -9.45
C LEU A 7 -11.21 -6.55 -9.30
N LEU A 8 -12.19 -5.98 -8.61
CA LEU A 8 -12.23 -4.54 -8.34
C LEU A 8 -11.05 -4.10 -7.47
N ILE A 9 -10.77 -4.83 -6.38
CA ILE A 9 -9.64 -4.54 -5.51
C ILE A 9 -8.32 -4.69 -6.27
N LEU A 10 -8.14 -5.76 -7.03
CA LEU A 10 -6.93 -5.97 -7.84
C LEU A 10 -6.71 -4.85 -8.85
N LEU A 11 -7.78 -4.35 -9.49
CA LEU A 11 -7.69 -3.21 -10.38
C LEU A 11 -7.21 -1.95 -9.64
N LEU A 12 -7.76 -1.67 -8.46
CA LEU A 12 -7.33 -0.53 -7.63
C LEU A 12 -5.88 -0.68 -7.16
N VAL A 13 -5.46 -1.90 -6.79
CA VAL A 13 -4.09 -2.25 -6.42
C VAL A 13 -3.12 -1.93 -7.57
N VAL A 14 -3.45 -2.29 -8.81
CA VAL A 14 -2.64 -1.96 -9.99
C VAL A 14 -2.56 -0.44 -10.21
N ILE A 15 -3.68 0.28 -10.07
CA ILE A 15 -3.69 1.75 -10.18
C ILE A 15 -2.80 2.38 -9.12
N CYS A 16 -2.91 1.96 -7.86
CA CYS A 16 -2.06 2.44 -6.77
C CYS A 16 -0.58 2.12 -7.02
N ALA A 17 -0.26 0.94 -7.55
CA ALA A 17 1.11 0.57 -7.88
C ALA A 17 1.71 1.51 -8.93
N ILE A 18 0.98 1.73 -10.04
CA ILE A 18 1.41 2.66 -11.10
C ILE A 18 1.55 4.08 -10.55
N ALA A 19 0.60 4.53 -9.74
CA ALA A 19 0.64 5.86 -9.15
C ALA A 19 1.83 6.03 -8.18
N ALA A 20 2.11 5.03 -7.34
CA ALA A 20 3.20 5.07 -6.37
C ALA A 20 4.57 5.21 -7.05
N ILE A 21 4.80 4.51 -8.17
CA ILE A 21 6.07 4.59 -8.91
C ILE A 21 6.17 5.81 -9.82
N SER A 22 5.05 6.49 -10.11
CA SER A 22 5.02 7.64 -11.03
C SER A 22 5.21 8.99 -10.32
N VAL A 23 5.02 9.04 -9.00
CA VAL A 23 5.04 10.28 -8.23
C VAL A 23 6.45 10.56 -7.70
N LYS A 24 6.98 11.76 -8.00
CA LYS A 24 8.31 12.17 -7.54
C LYS A 24 8.36 12.61 -6.07
N ASP A 25 7.22 12.95 -5.45
CA ASP A 25 7.14 13.29 -4.02
C ASP A 25 7.04 12.00 -3.19
N LEU A 26 8.10 11.70 -2.43
CA LEU A 26 8.26 10.46 -1.69
C LEU A 26 7.22 10.31 -0.57
N LEU A 27 6.73 11.41 0.00
CA LEU A 27 5.64 11.36 0.98
C LEU A 27 4.34 10.90 0.31
N SER A 28 4.01 11.47 -0.85
CA SER A 28 2.85 11.09 -1.64
C SER A 28 2.96 9.64 -2.11
N ALA A 29 4.13 9.21 -2.62
CA ALA A 29 4.39 7.83 -2.99
C ALA A 29 4.20 6.87 -1.81
N THR A 30 4.67 7.25 -0.61
CA THR A 30 4.51 6.47 0.62
C THR A 30 3.04 6.31 1.03
N ILE A 31 2.25 7.39 0.93
CA ILE A 31 0.80 7.34 1.24
C ILE A 31 0.07 6.44 0.24
N ILE A 32 0.36 6.56 -1.06
CA ILE A 32 -0.24 5.72 -2.10
C ILE A 32 0.14 4.25 -1.87
N PHE A 33 1.40 3.98 -1.50
CA PHE A 33 1.86 2.63 -1.16
C PHE A 33 1.19 2.07 0.10
N GLY A 34 0.90 2.91 1.09
CA GLY A 34 0.09 2.50 2.26
C GLY A 34 -1.34 2.10 1.87
N VAL A 35 -1.98 2.85 0.96
CA VAL A 35 -3.29 2.48 0.40
C VAL A 35 -3.24 1.17 -0.37
N TYR A 36 -2.19 0.97 -1.19
CA TYR A 36 -1.94 -0.30 -1.89
C TYR A 36 -1.89 -1.47 -0.90
N SER A 37 -1.11 -1.35 0.17
CA SER A 37 -0.96 -2.40 1.18
C SER A 37 -2.28 -2.68 1.92
N PHE A 38 -3.04 -1.63 2.25
CA PHE A 38 -4.37 -1.79 2.85
C PHE A 38 -5.37 -2.51 1.92
N LEU A 39 -5.34 -2.24 0.61
CA LEU A 39 -6.16 -2.95 -0.37
C LEU A 39 -5.81 -4.44 -0.44
N MET A 40 -4.52 -4.79 -0.36
CA MET A 40 -4.08 -6.19 -0.27
C MET A 40 -4.57 -6.88 1.01
N CYS A 41 -4.52 -6.18 2.15
CA CYS A 41 -5.13 -6.66 3.39
C CYS A 41 -6.63 -6.98 3.22
N LEU A 42 -7.39 -6.09 2.58
CA LEU A 42 -8.82 -6.33 2.32
C LEU A 42 -9.04 -7.55 1.42
N LEU A 43 -8.23 -7.72 0.38
CA LEU A 43 -8.30 -8.88 -0.51
C LEU A 43 -8.04 -10.19 0.25
N TRP A 44 -7.02 -10.23 1.12
CA TRP A 44 -6.74 -11.44 1.91
C TRP A 44 -7.83 -11.74 2.94
N ALA A 45 -8.41 -10.71 3.57
CA ALA A 45 -9.54 -10.88 4.48
C ALA A 45 -10.77 -11.47 3.76
N GLU A 46 -11.07 -10.97 2.56
CA GLU A 46 -12.12 -11.47 1.66
C GLU A 46 -11.95 -12.96 1.34
N MET A 47 -10.72 -13.33 0.96
CA MET A 47 -10.33 -14.68 0.57
C MET A 47 -10.29 -15.68 1.74
N GLY A 48 -10.61 -15.24 2.96
CA GLY A 48 -10.59 -16.08 4.16
C GLY A 48 -9.20 -16.25 4.79
N ALA A 49 -8.19 -15.53 4.31
CA ALA A 49 -6.82 -15.54 4.84
C ALA A 49 -6.62 -14.44 5.89
N VAL A 50 -7.37 -14.54 6.99
CA VAL A 50 -7.45 -13.49 8.03
C VAL A 50 -6.09 -13.27 8.73
N ASP A 51 -5.32 -14.34 8.95
CA ASP A 51 -4.01 -14.25 9.60
C ASP A 51 -3.04 -13.38 8.77
N VAL A 52 -3.00 -13.60 7.46
CA VAL A 52 -2.17 -12.82 6.53
C VAL A 52 -2.67 -11.37 6.46
N ALA A 53 -3.99 -11.17 6.40
CA ALA A 53 -4.59 -9.83 6.39
C ALA A 53 -4.20 -9.01 7.63
N PHE A 54 -4.26 -9.59 8.84
CA PHE A 54 -3.86 -8.90 10.07
C PHE A 54 -2.38 -8.52 10.08
N THR A 55 -1.51 -9.41 9.59
CA THR A 55 -0.08 -9.11 9.49
C THR A 55 0.17 -7.96 8.51
N GLU A 56 -0.55 -7.92 7.39
CA GLU A 56 -0.41 -6.85 6.40
C GLU A 56 -0.93 -5.51 6.92
N ALA A 57 -2.09 -5.50 7.58
CA ALA A 57 -2.66 -4.29 8.18
C ALA A 57 -1.68 -3.66 9.18
N THR A 58 -1.01 -4.50 9.96
CA THR A 58 -0.07 -4.05 10.99
C THR A 58 1.28 -3.65 10.39
N VAL A 59 1.88 -4.50 9.57
CA VAL A 59 3.25 -4.34 9.09
C VAL A 59 3.32 -3.51 7.82
N GLY A 60 2.53 -3.84 6.81
CA GLY A 60 2.53 -3.17 5.50
C GLY A 60 1.91 -1.78 5.59
N ALA A 61 0.62 -1.71 5.90
CA ALA A 61 -0.12 -0.45 5.92
C ALA A 61 0.17 0.41 7.17
N GLY A 62 0.53 -0.23 8.28
CA GLY A 62 0.84 0.44 9.55
C GLY A 62 2.32 0.83 9.67
N VAL A 63 3.15 -0.12 10.09
CA VAL A 63 4.55 0.12 10.47
C VAL A 63 5.39 0.63 9.30
N SER A 64 5.27 0.02 8.11
CA SER A 64 6.11 0.39 6.97
C SER A 64 5.86 1.85 6.52
N THR A 65 4.60 2.30 6.52
CA THR A 65 4.26 3.70 6.23
C THR A 65 4.91 4.66 7.21
N VAL A 66 4.88 4.36 8.52
CA VAL A 66 5.54 5.19 9.54
C VAL A 66 7.06 5.21 9.35
N LEU A 67 7.67 4.05 9.07
CA LEU A 67 9.10 3.94 8.84
C LEU A 67 9.54 4.70 7.58
N PHE A 68 8.77 4.66 6.50
CA PHE A 68 9.05 5.45 5.30
C PHE A 68 8.94 6.95 5.57
N ILE A 69 7.91 7.39 6.30
CA ILE A 69 7.79 8.80 6.70
C ILE A 69 9.00 9.22 7.54
N ALA A 70 9.41 8.40 8.52
CA ALA A 70 10.61 8.67 9.31
C ALA A 70 11.87 8.76 8.43
N ALA A 71 12.05 7.84 7.49
CA ALA A 71 13.18 7.87 6.55
C ALA A 71 13.17 9.14 5.69
N ILE A 72 12.01 9.58 5.20
CA ILE A 72 11.86 10.82 4.41
C ILE A 72 12.22 12.05 5.24
N LEU A 73 11.81 12.10 6.51
CA LEU A 73 12.15 13.19 7.43
C LEU A 73 13.67 13.32 7.64
N HIS A 74 14.41 12.22 7.57
CA HIS A 74 15.86 12.18 7.72
C HIS A 74 16.64 12.22 6.39
N THR A 75 15.96 12.26 5.24
CA THR A 75 16.61 12.21 3.92
C THR A 75 16.12 13.35 3.01
N SER A 76 15.43 13.01 1.92
CA SER A 76 14.92 13.96 0.95
C SER A 76 13.48 13.63 0.61
N ARG A 77 12.70 14.66 0.25
CA ARG A 77 11.28 14.51 -0.08
C ARG A 77 11.02 14.19 -1.55
N ARG A 78 11.97 14.46 -2.45
CA ARG A 78 11.77 14.31 -3.90
C ARG A 78 12.79 13.34 -4.49
N SER A 79 12.33 12.46 -5.38
CA SER A 79 13.20 11.57 -6.14
C SER A 79 14.07 12.33 -7.15
N LYS A 80 15.22 11.76 -7.53
CA LYS A 80 16.24 12.41 -8.39
C LYS A 80 16.33 11.82 -9.80
N ASP A 81 15.53 10.80 -10.09
CA ASP A 81 15.32 10.20 -11.41
C ASP A 81 14.39 11.04 -12.31
#